data_AF-A0A6N9YIL2-F1
#
_entry.id   AF-A0A6N9YIL2-F1
#
_cell.length_a   1.000
_cell.length_b   1.000
_cell.length_c   1.000
_cell.angle_alpha   90.00
_cell.angle_beta   90.00
_cell.angle_gamma   90.00
#
_symmetry.space_group_name_H-M   'P 1'
#
loop_
_entity.id
_entity.type
_entity.pdbx_description
1 polymer ?
#
loop_
_entity_poly.entity_id
_entity_poly.type
_entity_poly.pdbx_seq_one_letter_code
_entity_poly.pdbx_strand_id
1 'polypeptide(L)'
;MPQTTAERPRRNEKSRQAILTAALQLAGEVGYTKLSIEAIAARAGVGKQTIYRWWPSKAAVLFDAVLALSTNDAGETTLPDTGDLEADLRTVLHATVRELNDPGYDRSMRSLTVALLEDEGLAAEYRRNLAQRMHEVKKDRLRSAQLAGHVAEDVDLDAAVEMIFGPLMNRWLTRSGPITPEYADTILTTALNGLRPRG
;
A
#
# COMPACT_ATOMS: atom_id res chain seq x y z
N MET A 1 -7.37 40.10 8.92
CA MET A 1 -8.05 39.16 9.83
C MET A 1 -7.02 38.13 10.29
N PRO A 2 -6.80 37.92 11.60
CA PRO A 2 -5.87 36.90 12.06
C PRO A 2 -6.48 35.52 11.83
N GLN A 3 -5.83 34.69 11.01
CA GLN A 3 -6.22 33.30 10.80
C GLN A 3 -6.08 32.53 12.12
N THR A 4 -7.20 31.96 12.59
CA THR A 4 -7.29 31.18 13.81
C THR A 4 -6.38 29.95 13.73
N THR A 5 -5.76 29.59 14.85
CA THR A 5 -4.81 28.47 14.99
C THR A 5 -5.35 27.11 14.53
N ALA A 6 -6.68 26.94 14.44
CA ALA A 6 -7.33 25.73 13.91
C ALA A 6 -7.47 25.68 12.37
N GLU A 7 -7.38 26.82 11.66
CA GLU A 7 -7.45 26.86 10.20
C GLU A 7 -6.15 26.40 9.54
N ARG A 8 -5.00 26.66 10.20
CA ARG A 8 -3.67 26.28 9.70
C ARG A 8 -3.45 24.76 9.60
N PRO A 9 -3.80 23.94 10.61
CA PRO A 9 -3.73 22.47 10.52
C PRO A 9 -4.60 21.90 9.40
N ARG A 10 -5.87 22.34 9.28
CA ARG A 10 -6.79 21.87 8.24
C ARG A 10 -6.30 22.22 6.84
N ARG A 11 -5.75 23.44 6.66
CA ARG A 11 -5.16 23.87 5.39
C ARG A 11 -3.91 23.05 5.04
N ASN A 12 -3.07 22.74 6.03
CA ASN A 12 -1.90 21.90 5.84
C ASN A 12 -2.27 20.48 5.40
N GLU A 13 -3.29 19.88 6.01
CA GLU A 13 -3.75 18.53 5.62
C GLU A 13 -4.37 18.52 4.23
N LYS A 14 -5.19 19.54 3.90
CA LYS A 14 -5.73 19.68 2.54
C LYS A 14 -4.64 19.80 1.48
N SER A 15 -3.58 20.57 1.76
CA SER A 15 -2.42 20.67 0.86
C SER A 15 -1.65 19.36 0.78
N ARG A 16 -1.48 18.64 1.89
CA ARG A 16 -0.83 17.33 1.93
C ARG A 16 -1.58 16.34 1.02
N GLN A 17 -2.89 16.20 1.20
CA GLN A 17 -3.72 15.32 0.38
C GLN A 17 -3.69 15.70 -1.11
N ALA A 18 -3.75 17.00 -1.43
CA ALA A 18 -3.67 17.47 -2.81
C ALA A 18 -2.36 17.06 -3.49
N ILE A 19 -1.24 17.10 -2.75
CA ILE A 19 0.08 16.69 -3.25
C ILE A 19 0.13 15.18 -3.51
N LEU A 20 -0.36 14.37 -2.56
CA LEU A 20 -0.39 12.91 -2.70
C LEU A 20 -1.25 12.47 -3.90
N THR A 21 -2.45 13.04 -4.03
CA THR A 21 -3.35 12.80 -5.16
C THR A 21 -2.71 13.20 -6.48
N ALA A 22 -2.09 14.38 -6.55
CA ALA A 22 -1.41 14.86 -7.75
C ALA A 22 -0.25 13.95 -8.15
N ALA A 23 0.52 13.46 -7.17
CA ALA A 23 1.64 12.56 -7.42
C ALA A 23 1.20 11.21 -8.00
N LEU A 24 0.17 10.58 -7.43
CA LEU A 24 -0.39 9.32 -7.95
C LEU A 24 -0.92 9.49 -9.38
N GLN A 25 -1.72 10.53 -9.62
CA GLN A 25 -2.29 10.79 -10.95
C GLN A 25 -1.19 11.04 -12.00
N LEU A 26 -0.23 11.93 -11.70
CA LEU A 26 0.88 12.20 -12.61
C LEU A 26 1.76 10.97 -12.83
N ALA A 27 2.05 10.18 -11.80
CA ALA A 27 2.80 8.95 -11.95
C ALA A 27 2.08 7.97 -12.89
N GLY A 28 0.74 7.88 -12.82
CA GLY A 28 -0.05 7.09 -13.76
C GLY A 28 -0.12 7.65 -15.18
N GLU A 29 -0.04 8.97 -15.35
CA GLU A 29 -0.07 9.66 -16.65
C GLU A 29 1.27 9.60 -17.40
N VAL A 30 2.38 9.94 -16.72
CA VAL A 30 3.68 10.15 -17.36
C VAL A 30 4.75 9.13 -16.96
N GLY A 31 4.46 8.31 -15.95
CA GLY A 31 5.40 7.36 -15.35
C GLY A 31 6.37 7.99 -14.35
N TYR A 32 6.92 7.16 -13.47
CA TYR A 32 7.82 7.57 -12.38
C TYR A 32 9.06 8.31 -12.88
N THR A 33 9.68 7.86 -13.98
CA THR A 33 10.90 8.46 -14.53
C THR A 33 10.68 9.93 -14.93
N LYS A 34 9.55 10.24 -15.58
CA LYS A 34 9.20 11.60 -16.02
C LYS A 34 8.53 12.45 -14.94
N LEU A 35 8.12 11.85 -13.81
CA LEU A 35 7.58 12.57 -12.67
C LEU A 35 8.61 13.54 -12.09
N SER A 36 8.18 14.74 -11.72
CA SER A 36 9.00 15.77 -11.09
C SER A 36 8.26 16.49 -9.97
N ILE A 37 9.00 17.05 -9.00
CA ILE A 37 8.42 17.85 -7.90
C ILE A 37 7.73 19.10 -8.47
N GLU A 38 8.29 19.68 -9.53
CA GLU A 38 7.73 20.79 -10.30
C GLU A 38 6.32 20.47 -10.79
N ALA A 39 6.17 19.33 -11.47
CA ALA A 39 4.89 18.92 -12.04
C ALA A 39 3.86 18.62 -10.94
N ILE A 40 4.29 17.95 -9.86
CA ILE A 40 3.44 17.68 -8.69
C ILE A 40 2.97 18.99 -8.06
N ALA A 41 3.87 19.94 -7.82
CA ALA A 41 3.56 21.23 -7.23
C ALA A 41 2.56 22.02 -8.08
N ALA A 42 2.79 22.07 -9.40
CA ALA A 42 1.89 22.73 -10.34
C ALA A 42 0.50 22.10 -10.35
N ARG A 43 0.40 20.76 -10.37
CA ARG A 43 -0.87 20.04 -10.36
C ARG A 43 -1.63 20.18 -9.05
N ALA A 44 -0.91 20.18 -7.92
CA ALA A 44 -1.51 20.34 -6.59
C ALA A 44 -1.82 21.80 -6.23
N GLY A 45 -1.41 22.77 -7.05
CA GLY A 45 -1.60 24.21 -6.78
C GLY A 45 -0.81 24.71 -5.58
N VAL A 46 0.38 24.16 -5.33
CA VAL A 46 1.25 24.52 -4.20
C VAL A 46 2.65 24.93 -4.69
N GLY A 47 3.43 25.61 -3.85
CA GLY A 47 4.85 25.85 -4.11
C GLY A 47 5.73 24.63 -3.79
N LYS A 48 6.88 24.49 -4.46
CA LYS A 48 7.82 23.37 -4.23
C LYS A 48 8.26 23.25 -2.76
N GLN A 49 8.47 24.38 -2.10
CA GLN A 49 8.88 24.46 -0.69
C GLN A 49 7.81 23.85 0.25
N THR A 50 6.54 23.87 -0.16
CA THR A 50 5.47 23.17 0.58
C THR A 50 5.68 21.66 0.52
N ILE A 51 6.10 21.12 -0.63
CA ILE A 51 6.40 19.69 -0.79
C ILE A 51 7.66 19.31 -0.01
N TYR A 52 8.76 20.05 -0.21
CA TYR A 52 10.05 19.76 0.45
C TYR A 52 10.02 19.83 1.98
N ARG A 53 9.03 20.50 2.57
CA ARG A 53 8.82 20.49 4.03
C ARG A 53 8.49 19.09 4.56
N TRP A 54 7.86 18.26 3.75
CA TRP A 54 7.38 16.93 4.16
C TRP A 54 8.13 15.80 3.48
N TRP A 55 8.50 15.97 2.22
CA TRP A 55 9.10 14.90 1.42
C TRP A 55 10.44 15.36 0.82
N PRO A 56 11.54 14.66 1.12
CA PRO A 56 12.86 15.01 0.59
C PRO A 56 13.03 14.66 -0.89
N SER A 57 12.18 13.82 -1.46
CA SER A 57 12.29 13.31 -2.84
C SER A 57 10.91 13.06 -3.47
N LYS A 58 10.84 12.96 -4.80
CA LYS A 58 9.62 12.54 -5.50
C LYS A 58 9.22 11.09 -5.15
N ALA A 59 10.20 10.24 -4.83
CA ALA A 59 9.98 8.89 -4.36
C ALA A 59 9.22 8.90 -3.04
N ALA A 60 9.68 9.70 -2.07
CA ALA A 60 9.03 9.85 -0.78
C ALA A 60 7.58 10.36 -0.91
N VAL A 61 7.30 11.31 -1.82
CA VAL A 61 5.92 11.73 -2.09
C VAL A 61 5.07 10.57 -2.60
N LEU A 62 5.59 9.80 -3.56
CA LEU A 62 4.83 8.70 -4.16
C LEU A 62 4.62 7.54 -3.18
N PHE A 63 5.61 7.18 -2.37
CA PHE A 63 5.47 6.14 -1.35
C PHE A 63 4.42 6.50 -0.30
N ASP A 64 4.41 7.75 0.15
CA ASP A 64 3.40 8.23 1.10
C ASP A 64 2.02 8.30 0.46
N ALA A 65 1.94 8.62 -0.85
CA ALA A 65 0.69 8.60 -1.58
C ALA A 65 0.11 7.19 -1.71
N VAL A 66 0.94 6.18 -1.94
CA VAL A 66 0.56 4.76 -1.93
C VAL A 66 0.08 4.34 -0.55
N LEU A 67 0.85 4.67 0.48
CA LEU A 67 0.49 4.33 1.85
C LEU A 67 -0.86 4.92 2.25
N ALA A 68 -1.17 6.13 1.81
CA ALA A 68 -2.45 6.79 2.07
C ALA A 68 -3.66 6.03 1.50
N LEU A 69 -3.48 5.19 0.47
CA LEU A 69 -4.53 4.32 -0.06
C LEU A 69 -4.79 3.09 0.81
N SER A 70 -3.75 2.64 1.53
CA SER A 70 -3.80 1.51 2.47
C SER A 70 -4.08 1.94 3.91
N THR A 71 -4.43 3.21 4.14
CA THR A 71 -4.68 3.76 5.48
C THR A 71 -6.19 3.90 5.70
N ASN A 72 -6.70 3.47 6.86
CA ASN A 72 -8.12 3.58 7.20
C ASN A 72 -8.52 5.02 7.59
N ASP A 73 -9.81 5.24 7.85
CA ASP A 73 -10.36 6.55 8.25
C ASP A 73 -9.73 7.12 9.55
N ALA A 74 -9.14 6.25 10.39
CA ALA A 74 -8.45 6.63 11.61
C ALA A 74 -6.97 7.01 11.38
N GLY A 75 -6.46 6.93 10.15
CA GLY A 75 -5.06 7.19 9.85
C GLY A 75 -4.14 6.01 10.17
N GLU A 76 -4.70 4.83 10.46
CA GLU A 76 -3.96 3.63 10.83
C GLU A 76 -3.74 2.70 9.64
N THR A 77 -2.56 2.10 9.61
CA THR A 77 -2.21 1.01 8.69
C THR A 77 -2.25 -0.28 9.49
N THR A 78 -3.45 -0.80 9.74
CA THR A 78 -3.68 -2.03 10.52
C THR A 78 -4.66 -2.92 9.77
N LEU A 79 -4.54 -4.24 9.96
CA LEU A 79 -5.54 -5.19 9.49
C LEU A 79 -6.62 -5.36 10.57
N PRO A 80 -7.87 -5.67 10.19
CA PRO A 80 -8.89 -6.08 11.15
C PRO A 80 -8.42 -7.30 11.95
N ASP A 81 -8.69 -7.29 13.25
CA ASP A 81 -8.46 -8.42 14.17
C ASP A 81 -9.71 -8.66 15.01
N THR A 82 -10.74 -9.20 14.37
CA THR A 82 -12.08 -9.38 14.96
C THR A 82 -12.24 -10.70 15.72
N GLY A 83 -11.20 -11.55 15.69
CA GLY A 83 -11.24 -12.93 16.19
C GLY A 83 -11.60 -13.96 15.10
N ASP A 84 -12.00 -13.53 13.90
CA ASP A 84 -12.19 -14.39 12.73
C ASP A 84 -11.12 -14.06 11.68
N LEU A 85 -10.01 -14.82 11.70
CA LEU A 85 -8.88 -14.61 10.79
C LEU A 85 -9.30 -14.69 9.32
N GLU A 86 -10.18 -15.64 8.98
CA GLU A 86 -10.57 -15.84 7.59
C GLU A 86 -11.41 -14.66 7.09
N ALA A 87 -12.39 -14.22 7.89
CA ALA A 87 -13.19 -13.05 7.56
C ALA A 87 -12.33 -11.78 7.45
N ASP A 88 -11.40 -11.57 8.39
CA ASP A 88 -10.51 -10.40 8.40
C ASP A 88 -9.62 -10.35 7.15
N LEU A 89 -8.94 -11.47 6.83
CA LEU A 89 -8.08 -11.54 5.66
C LEU A 89 -8.87 -11.44 4.35
N ARG A 90 -10.10 -11.98 4.30
CA ARG A 90 -10.99 -11.85 3.14
C ARG A 90 -11.34 -10.39 2.88
N THR A 91 -11.71 -9.65 3.92
CA THR A 91 -11.98 -8.20 3.81
C THR A 91 -10.77 -7.45 3.25
N VAL A 92 -9.57 -7.76 3.75
CA VAL A 92 -8.32 -7.13 3.32
C VAL A 92 -8.01 -7.48 1.87
N LEU A 93 -8.08 -8.75 1.49
CA LEU A 93 -7.81 -9.19 0.12
C LEU A 93 -8.81 -8.63 -0.89
N HIS A 94 -10.10 -8.51 -0.53
CA HIS A 94 -11.10 -7.86 -1.38
C HIS A 94 -10.83 -6.37 -1.54
N ALA A 95 -10.35 -5.69 -0.49
CA ALA A 95 -9.90 -4.31 -0.60
C ALA A 95 -8.69 -4.19 -1.53
N THR A 96 -7.71 -5.10 -1.41
CA THR A 96 -6.56 -5.18 -2.33
C THR A 96 -7.01 -5.43 -3.78
N VAL A 97 -7.99 -6.31 -4.02
CA VAL A 97 -8.55 -6.52 -5.37
C VAL A 97 -9.14 -5.24 -5.94
N ARG A 98 -9.89 -4.45 -5.14
CA ARG A 98 -10.43 -3.16 -5.59
C ARG A 98 -9.32 -2.17 -5.92
N GLU A 99 -8.33 -2.05 -5.05
CA GLU A 99 -7.17 -1.17 -5.23
C GLU A 99 -6.38 -1.52 -6.50
N LEU A 100 -6.06 -2.80 -6.72
CA LEU A 100 -5.33 -3.24 -7.92
C LEU A 100 -6.08 -3.03 -9.24
N ASN A 101 -7.40 -2.95 -9.19
CA ASN A 101 -8.24 -2.66 -10.35
C ASN A 101 -8.56 -1.17 -10.51
N ASP A 102 -8.20 -0.31 -9.55
CA ASP A 102 -8.36 1.14 -9.68
C ASP A 102 -7.39 1.68 -10.75
N PRO A 103 -7.87 2.37 -11.81
CA PRO A 103 -7.00 2.84 -12.90
C PRO A 103 -5.92 3.86 -12.48
N GLY A 104 -6.12 4.57 -11.36
CA GLY A 104 -5.16 5.51 -10.80
C GLY A 104 -4.03 4.78 -10.06
N TYR A 105 -4.38 3.74 -9.30
CA TYR A 105 -3.40 2.85 -8.67
C TYR A 105 -2.67 1.97 -9.68
N ASP A 106 -3.39 1.32 -10.60
CA ASP A 106 -2.84 0.34 -11.54
C ASP A 106 -1.66 0.91 -12.34
N ARG A 107 -1.88 2.07 -12.97
CA ARG A 107 -0.84 2.70 -13.81
C ARG A 107 0.33 3.23 -13.00
N SER A 108 0.06 3.91 -11.89
CA SER A 108 1.11 4.49 -11.06
C SER A 108 2.00 3.41 -10.44
N MET A 109 1.41 2.34 -9.91
CA MET A 109 2.16 1.24 -9.29
C MET A 109 2.94 0.39 -10.27
N ARG A 110 2.41 0.12 -11.47
CA ARG A 110 3.20 -0.55 -12.51
C ARG A 110 4.39 0.30 -12.94
N SER A 111 4.18 1.60 -13.14
CA SER A 111 5.29 2.47 -13.50
C SER A 111 6.34 2.55 -12.40
N LEU A 112 5.94 2.59 -11.13
CA LEU A 112 6.86 2.53 -10.02
C LEU A 112 7.61 1.19 -9.99
N THR A 113 6.90 0.08 -10.20
CA THR A 113 7.52 -1.26 -10.22
C THR A 113 8.60 -1.37 -11.29
N VAL A 114 8.37 -0.85 -12.50
CA VAL A 114 9.41 -0.82 -13.55
C VAL A 114 10.65 -0.04 -13.07
N ALA A 115 10.46 1.13 -12.48
CA ALA A 115 11.58 1.92 -11.96
C ALA A 115 12.33 1.20 -10.82
N LEU A 116 11.63 0.47 -9.96
CA LEU A 116 12.24 -0.33 -8.89
C LEU A 116 13.08 -1.49 -9.42
N LEU A 117 12.72 -2.06 -10.58
CA LEU A 117 13.50 -3.12 -11.22
C LEU A 117 14.79 -2.59 -11.87
N GLU A 118 14.81 -1.32 -12.26
CA GLU A 118 15.95 -0.68 -12.94
C GLU A 118 16.93 0.01 -11.98
N ASP A 119 16.47 0.44 -10.81
CA ASP A 119 17.24 1.22 -9.83
C ASP A 119 17.26 0.54 -8.44
N GLU A 120 18.38 -0.08 -8.09
CA GLU A 120 18.58 -0.75 -6.80
C GLU A 120 18.49 0.21 -5.61
N GLY A 121 18.91 1.48 -5.78
CA GLY A 121 18.85 2.50 -4.75
C GLY A 121 17.41 2.87 -4.42
N LEU A 122 16.59 3.07 -5.45
CA LEU A 122 15.15 3.29 -5.32
C LEU A 122 14.45 2.07 -4.72
N ALA A 123 14.81 0.86 -5.16
CA ALA A 123 14.29 -0.39 -4.59
C ALA A 123 14.59 -0.50 -3.09
N ALA A 124 15.80 -0.12 -2.68
CA ALA A 124 16.18 -0.10 -1.28
C ALA A 124 15.42 0.97 -0.47
N GLU A 125 15.16 2.15 -1.06
CA GLU A 125 14.34 3.19 -0.45
C GLU A 125 12.89 2.75 -0.27
N TYR A 126 12.28 2.18 -1.32
CA TYR A 126 10.93 1.61 -1.28
C TYR A 126 10.79 0.52 -0.21
N ARG A 127 11.79 -0.37 -0.13
CA ARG A 127 11.81 -1.44 0.86
C ARG A 127 11.78 -0.89 2.29
N ARG A 128 12.66 0.07 2.58
CA ARG A 128 12.78 0.68 3.93
C ARG A 128 11.56 1.52 4.31
N ASN A 129 11.04 2.31 3.36
CA ASN A 129 10.06 3.34 3.67
C ASN A 129 8.61 2.86 3.55
N LEU A 130 8.36 1.77 2.82
CA LEU A 130 7.01 1.29 2.55
C LEU A 130 6.86 -0.23 2.68
N ALA A 131 7.64 -1.02 1.93
CA ALA A 131 7.40 -2.46 1.83
C ALA A 131 7.54 -3.18 3.17
N GLN A 132 8.58 -2.88 3.94
CA GLN A 132 8.80 -3.49 5.27
C GLN A 132 7.68 -3.15 6.25
N ARG A 133 7.22 -1.90 6.26
CA ARG A 133 6.11 -1.47 7.12
C ARG A 133 4.82 -2.23 6.78
N MET A 134 4.47 -2.30 5.51
CA MET A 134 3.28 -3.02 5.06
C MET A 134 3.38 -4.53 5.33
N HIS A 135 4.58 -5.08 5.23
CA HIS A 135 4.85 -6.49 5.54
C HIS A 135 4.68 -6.78 7.02
N GLU A 136 5.25 -5.96 7.91
CA GLU A 136 5.08 -6.15 9.36
C GLU A 136 3.63 -5.99 9.80
N VAL A 137 2.87 -5.06 9.23
CA VAL A 137 1.42 -4.94 9.50
C VAL A 137 0.65 -6.23 9.18
N LYS A 138 1.01 -6.92 8.10
CA LYS A 138 0.42 -8.22 7.74
C LYS A 138 0.90 -9.33 8.67
N LYS A 139 2.18 -9.32 9.04
CA LYS A 139 2.76 -10.28 9.99
C LYS A 139 2.17 -10.15 11.38
N ASP A 140 1.92 -8.94 11.86
CA ASP A 140 1.31 -8.69 13.17
C ASP A 140 -0.05 -9.36 13.26
N ARG A 141 -0.87 -9.28 12.20
CA ARG A 141 -2.16 -9.96 12.15
C ARG A 141 -2.03 -11.48 12.21
N LEU A 142 -1.09 -12.07 11.47
CA LEU A 142 -0.85 -13.52 11.50
C LEU A 142 -0.23 -13.98 12.83
N ARG A 143 0.60 -13.14 13.46
CA ARG A 143 1.16 -13.41 14.78
C ARG A 143 0.08 -13.43 15.85
N SER A 144 -0.86 -12.49 15.81
CA SER A 144 -2.06 -12.51 16.66
C SER A 144 -2.84 -13.82 16.48
N ALA A 145 -3.02 -14.27 15.23
CA ALA A 145 -3.68 -15.52 14.94
C ALA A 145 -2.92 -16.78 15.38
N GLN A 146 -1.57 -16.77 15.35
CA GLN A 146 -0.76 -17.83 15.94
C GLN A 146 -0.98 -17.91 17.45
N LEU A 147 -0.94 -16.78 18.15
CA LEU A 147 -1.18 -16.72 19.61
C LEU A 147 -2.59 -17.20 19.99
N ALA A 148 -3.58 -17.01 19.11
CA ALA A 148 -4.94 -17.51 19.30
C ALA A 148 -5.15 -18.98 18.87
N GLY A 149 -4.11 -19.65 18.35
CA GLY A 149 -4.17 -21.04 17.90
C GLY A 149 -4.86 -21.24 16.53
N HIS A 150 -5.11 -20.17 15.77
CA HIS A 150 -5.67 -20.25 14.42
C HIS A 150 -4.64 -20.58 13.33
N VAL A 151 -3.37 -20.26 13.58
CA VAL A 151 -2.22 -20.57 12.72
C VAL A 151 -1.23 -21.41 13.53
N ALA A 152 -0.61 -22.41 12.90
CA ALA A 152 0.36 -23.28 13.57
C ALA A 152 1.59 -22.49 14.07
N GLU A 153 2.12 -22.87 15.24
CA GLU A 153 3.26 -22.16 15.87
C GLU A 153 4.57 -22.26 15.08
N ASP A 154 4.74 -23.31 14.27
CA ASP A 154 5.93 -23.57 13.46
C ASP A 154 5.88 -22.91 12.06
N VAL A 155 4.78 -22.22 11.74
CA VAL A 155 4.66 -21.49 10.47
C VAL A 155 5.58 -20.28 10.47
N ASP A 156 6.39 -20.18 9.43
CA ASP A 156 7.11 -18.97 9.07
C ASP A 156 6.11 -17.90 8.59
N LEU A 157 5.97 -16.83 9.37
CA LEU A 157 5.04 -15.74 9.08
C LEU A 157 5.42 -14.92 7.84
N ASP A 158 6.71 -14.82 7.53
CA ASP A 158 7.16 -14.13 6.31
C ASP A 158 6.68 -14.91 5.08
N ALA A 159 6.88 -16.24 5.08
CA ALA A 159 6.37 -17.12 4.03
C ALA A 159 4.83 -17.12 3.96
N ALA A 160 4.14 -17.09 5.11
CA ALA A 160 2.69 -17.03 5.16
C ALA A 160 2.13 -15.77 4.48
N VAL A 161 2.74 -14.60 4.74
CA VAL A 161 2.36 -13.35 4.05
C VAL A 161 2.59 -13.46 2.54
N GLU A 162 3.73 -14.01 2.12
CA GLU A 162 4.03 -14.20 0.69
C GLU A 162 3.04 -15.15 0.00
N MET A 163 2.62 -16.23 0.66
CA MET A 163 1.63 -17.16 0.11
C MET A 163 0.23 -16.53 -0.02
N ILE A 164 -0.17 -15.67 0.93
CA ILE A 164 -1.50 -15.04 0.93
C ILE A 164 -1.57 -13.90 -0.10
N PHE A 165 -0.56 -13.02 -0.15
CA PHE A 165 -0.61 -11.79 -0.95
C PHE A 165 0.16 -11.88 -2.27
N GLY A 166 1.21 -12.70 -2.32
CA GLY A 166 2.09 -12.86 -3.47
C GLY A 166 1.36 -13.28 -4.76
N PRO A 167 0.43 -14.26 -4.74
CA PRO A 167 -0.30 -14.67 -5.94
C PRO A 167 -1.11 -13.53 -6.58
N LEU A 168 -1.75 -12.67 -5.78
CA LEU A 168 -2.47 -11.50 -6.30
C LEU A 168 -1.49 -10.51 -6.95
N MET A 169 -0.39 -10.18 -6.26
CA MET A 169 0.63 -9.26 -6.80
C MET A 169 1.24 -9.78 -8.09
N ASN A 170 1.64 -11.06 -8.10
CA ASN A 170 2.22 -11.70 -9.27
C ASN A 170 1.24 -11.73 -10.44
N ARG A 171 -0.01 -12.15 -10.22
CA ARG A 171 -1.03 -12.19 -11.27
C ARG A 171 -1.30 -10.80 -11.83
N TRP A 172 -1.40 -9.80 -10.95
CA TRP A 172 -1.61 -8.41 -11.34
C TRP A 172 -0.42 -7.90 -12.16
N LEU A 173 0.81 -8.01 -11.66
CA LEU A 173 2.02 -7.54 -12.35
C LEU A 173 2.20 -8.18 -13.71
N THR A 174 2.08 -9.50 -13.80
CA THR A 174 2.30 -10.29 -15.03
C THR A 174 1.11 -10.29 -15.99
N ARG A 175 -0.04 -9.75 -15.58
CA ARG A 175 -1.31 -9.81 -16.33
C ARG A 175 -1.69 -11.25 -16.71
N SER A 176 -1.31 -12.23 -15.88
CA SER A 176 -1.55 -13.65 -16.17
C SER A 176 -3.00 -14.09 -15.99
N GLY A 177 -3.88 -13.20 -15.52
CA GLY A 177 -5.32 -13.43 -15.42
C GLY A 177 -6.04 -12.26 -14.75
N PRO A 178 -7.38 -12.26 -14.71
CA PRO A 178 -8.15 -11.23 -14.01
C PRO A 178 -7.90 -11.31 -12.49
N ILE A 179 -7.93 -10.14 -11.85
CA ILE A 179 -7.88 -9.99 -10.40
C ILE A 179 -9.31 -9.80 -9.91
N THR A 180 -9.90 -10.84 -9.33
CA THR A 180 -11.29 -10.85 -8.88
C THR A 180 -11.39 -11.28 -7.40
N PRO A 181 -12.50 -10.94 -6.72
CA PRO A 181 -12.75 -11.41 -5.36
C PRO A 181 -12.72 -12.94 -5.25
N GLU A 182 -13.23 -13.66 -6.24
CA GLU A 182 -13.28 -15.13 -6.24
C GLU A 182 -11.87 -15.75 -6.35
N TYR A 183 -10.98 -15.12 -7.13
CA TYR A 183 -9.57 -15.53 -7.15
C TYR A 183 -8.91 -15.30 -5.80
N ALA A 184 -9.15 -14.13 -5.18
CA ALA A 184 -8.63 -13.83 -3.85
C ALA A 184 -9.13 -14.83 -2.79
N ASP A 185 -10.41 -15.20 -2.84
CA ASP A 185 -11.03 -16.19 -1.96
C ASP A 185 -10.40 -17.57 -2.12
N THR A 186 -10.10 -17.97 -3.36
CA THR A 186 -9.42 -19.23 -3.68
C THR A 186 -8.01 -19.26 -3.09
N ILE A 187 -7.24 -18.17 -3.27
CA ILE A 187 -5.89 -18.04 -2.71
C ILE A 187 -5.94 -18.09 -1.18
N LEU A 188 -6.85 -17.33 -0.57
CA LEU A 188 -7.01 -17.31 0.88
C LEU A 188 -7.32 -18.71 1.43
N THR A 189 -8.31 -19.39 0.85
CA THR A 189 -8.71 -20.74 1.28
C THR A 189 -7.54 -21.72 1.16
N THR A 190 -6.82 -21.66 0.04
CA THR A 190 -5.65 -22.52 -0.21
C THR A 190 -4.54 -22.26 0.80
N ALA A 191 -4.22 -20.98 1.05
CA ALA A 191 -3.21 -20.59 2.02
C ALA A 191 -3.61 -21.02 3.44
N LEU A 192 -4.82 -20.68 3.91
CA LEU A 192 -5.27 -21.02 5.26
C LEU A 192 -5.27 -22.53 5.53
N ASN A 193 -5.61 -23.36 4.55
CA ASN A 193 -5.51 -24.81 4.70
C ASN A 193 -4.08 -25.29 4.97
N GLY A 194 -3.07 -24.60 4.41
CA GLY A 194 -1.65 -24.90 4.67
C GLY A 194 -1.09 -24.30 5.97
N LEU A 195 -1.80 -23.34 6.57
CA LEU A 195 -1.35 -22.60 7.77
C LEU A 195 -1.98 -23.12 9.08
N ARG A 196 -3.03 -23.94 9.00
CA ARG A 196 -3.73 -24.48 10.18
C ARG A 196 -2.82 -25.43 10.98
N PRO A 197 -2.96 -25.46 12.33
CA PRO A 197 -2.31 -26.47 13.16
C PRO A 197 -2.60 -27.89 12.66
N ARG A 198 -1.55 -28.71 12.56
CA ARG A 198 -1.72 -30.15 12.29
C ARG A 198 -2.21 -30.81 13.58
N GLY A 199 -3.41 -31.39 13.54
CA GLY A 199 -3.91 -32.27 14.60
C GLY A 199 -3.19 -33.59 14.65
#